data_AF-A0A485L2L5-F1
#
_entry.id   AF-A0A485L2L5-F1
#
_cell.length_a   1.000
_cell.length_b   1.000
_cell.length_c   1.000
_cell.angle_alpha   90.00
_cell.angle_beta   90.00
_cell.angle_gamma   90.00
#
_symmetry.space_group_name_H-M   'P 1'
#
loop_
_entity.id
_entity.type
_entity.pdbx_description
1 polymer ?
#
loop_
_entity_poly.entity_id
_entity_poly.type
_entity_poly.pdbx_seq_one_letter_code
_entity_poly.pdbx_strand_id
1 'polypeptide(L)'
;MKVSTRAIFGLAAVVTAQQCIVERGVGYSDNDIGSTQQSDPVNCCADCQATLGCKVYTWVDGVCYLKSEQGESSDIVGAFSGTLPSQPEPTDDPTNEPSEEPTEEPSDEPTDEPTEEPSEEPSDDPTEEPSEEPSDDPTEEPTDEPTEEPTAEPTPAPTPAPTAWPMGAIAIGVDRKHCLEASHFVHDYPVSAKCNGSPEQQWKWINSLYLYNAATKQCLDREGNQSGTNVRSFPCSWAESAQWLVAKGNHPIAPKSPTLCLAAGSKSATLTDCKKVDDSQVADVSLVTSHPYIPPTFSPSAPSYSGQLFIGATQILCFEADPSKLILVAAVCNATRPSQRWTWLRSTKVLQNAETDNWLSVDLRGNQMVSVSSASLCTGFIAPLTAGNQYRETICDPEDDLQVFSFGGPIV
;
A
#
# COMPACT_ATOMS: atom_id res chain seq x y z
N MET A 1 -4.27 -54.68 -26.44
CA MET A 1 -4.01 -54.12 -25.10
C MET A 1 -4.32 -52.64 -25.14
N LYS A 2 -5.44 -52.23 -24.53
CA LYS A 2 -5.77 -50.82 -24.29
C LYS A 2 -5.16 -50.45 -22.94
N VAL A 3 -4.27 -49.47 -22.89
CA VAL A 3 -3.85 -48.82 -21.64
C VAL A 3 -4.56 -47.48 -21.60
N SER A 4 -5.53 -47.37 -20.70
CA SER A 4 -6.22 -46.15 -20.34
C SER A 4 -5.48 -45.55 -19.16
N THR A 5 -4.89 -44.37 -19.35
CA THR A 5 -4.34 -43.58 -18.25
C THR A 5 -5.30 -42.42 -17.99
N ARG A 6 -6.14 -42.55 -16.97
CA ARG A 6 -6.92 -41.43 -16.42
C ARG A 6 -5.95 -40.50 -15.69
N ALA A 7 -5.80 -39.28 -16.18
CA ALA A 7 -5.16 -38.20 -15.43
C ALA A 7 -6.17 -37.67 -14.40
N ILE A 8 -5.84 -37.80 -13.12
CA ILE A 8 -6.55 -37.17 -12.01
C ILE A 8 -6.02 -35.73 -11.94
N PHE A 9 -6.85 -34.76 -12.34
CA PHE A 9 -6.58 -33.34 -12.06
C PHE A 9 -6.92 -33.09 -10.59
N GLY A 10 -5.90 -33.09 -9.73
CA GLY A 10 -6.02 -32.52 -8.40
C GLY A 10 -6.04 -30.99 -8.52
N LEU A 11 -7.12 -30.35 -8.07
CA LEU A 11 -7.09 -28.91 -7.80
C LEU A 11 -6.08 -28.68 -6.68
N ALA A 12 -4.94 -28.09 -6.99
CA ALA A 12 -4.07 -27.50 -5.98
C ALA A 12 -4.77 -26.25 -5.46
N ALA A 13 -5.28 -26.30 -4.23
CA ALA A 13 -5.68 -25.11 -3.51
C ALA A 13 -4.46 -24.19 -3.39
N VAL A 14 -4.59 -22.96 -3.89
CA VAL A 14 -3.60 -21.90 -3.66
C VAL A 14 -3.71 -21.53 -2.19
N VAL A 15 -2.85 -22.11 -1.36
CA VAL A 15 -2.67 -21.67 0.02
C VAL A 15 -1.94 -20.33 -0.05
N THR A 16 -2.68 -19.24 0.19
CA THR A 16 -2.07 -17.92 0.42
C THR A 16 -1.15 -18.02 1.63
N ALA A 17 0.16 -17.80 1.43
CA ALA A 17 1.10 -17.72 2.54
C ALA A 17 0.70 -16.56 3.44
N GLN A 18 0.27 -16.86 4.66
CA GLN A 18 0.03 -15.88 5.71
C GLN A 18 1.31 -15.05 5.87
N GLN A 19 1.29 -13.72 5.79
CA GLN A 19 2.52 -12.92 5.97
C GLN A 19 2.67 -12.52 7.44
N CYS A 20 3.90 -12.55 7.97
CA CYS A 20 4.20 -12.11 9.33
C CYS A 20 4.11 -10.59 9.44
N ILE A 21 3.64 -10.09 10.58
CA ILE A 21 3.70 -8.67 10.93
C ILE A 21 5.10 -8.41 11.51
N VAL A 22 5.91 -7.55 10.87
CA VAL A 22 7.32 -7.35 11.22
C VAL A 22 7.56 -6.01 11.90
N GLU A 23 8.25 -6.05 13.04
CA GLU A 23 8.65 -4.90 13.85
C GLU A 23 10.18 -4.76 13.83
N ARG A 24 10.69 -3.54 13.62
CA ARG A 24 12.14 -3.26 13.57
C ARG A 24 12.64 -2.70 14.90
N GLY A 25 13.85 -3.08 15.28
CA GLY A 25 14.51 -2.65 16.52
C GLY A 25 13.97 -3.32 17.78
N VAL A 26 13.08 -4.32 17.63
CA VAL A 26 12.46 -5.02 18.74
C VAL A 26 12.96 -6.46 18.77
N GLY A 27 13.41 -6.92 19.93
CA GLY A 27 13.68 -8.32 20.22
C GLY A 27 12.77 -8.84 21.32
N TYR A 28 12.27 -10.06 21.14
CA TYR A 28 11.51 -10.77 22.17
C TYR A 28 12.44 -11.70 22.95
N SER A 29 12.40 -11.65 24.27
CA SER A 29 13.15 -12.59 25.12
C SER A 29 12.42 -13.92 25.25
N ASP A 30 13.17 -14.97 25.59
CA ASP A 30 12.65 -16.28 25.96
C ASP A 30 11.84 -16.98 24.85
N ASN A 31 11.26 -18.15 25.20
CA ASN A 31 10.40 -18.98 24.35
C ASN A 31 11.03 -19.51 23.06
N ASP A 32 12.36 -19.52 22.95
CA ASP A 32 13.07 -20.06 21.79
C ASP A 32 12.85 -21.58 21.65
N ILE A 33 12.27 -21.98 20.52
CA ILE A 33 12.05 -23.39 20.14
C ILE A 33 13.04 -23.86 19.07
N GLY A 34 13.82 -22.94 18.49
CA GLY A 34 14.85 -23.25 17.52
C GLY A 34 15.48 -21.99 16.94
N SER A 35 16.47 -22.19 16.07
CA SER A 35 17.05 -21.08 15.31
C SER A 35 17.48 -21.51 13.91
N THR A 36 17.46 -20.54 13.00
CA THR A 36 17.93 -20.68 11.60
C THR A 36 18.86 -19.53 11.26
N GLN A 37 19.68 -19.71 10.23
CA GLN A 37 20.55 -18.65 9.72
C GLN A 37 19.91 -18.02 8.48
N GLN A 38 19.71 -16.71 8.50
CA GLN A 38 19.18 -15.96 7.37
C GLN A 38 19.96 -14.66 7.18
N SER A 39 20.35 -14.38 5.94
CA SER A 39 21.01 -13.12 5.58
C SER A 39 20.06 -11.91 5.62
N ASP A 40 18.76 -12.15 5.57
CA ASP A 40 17.72 -11.13 5.59
C ASP A 40 16.63 -11.49 6.63
N PRO A 41 16.25 -10.56 7.53
CA PRO A 41 15.22 -10.79 8.55
C PRO A 41 13.84 -11.15 8.00
N VAL A 42 13.54 -10.81 6.75
CA VAL A 42 12.25 -11.15 6.11
C VAL A 42 12.11 -12.66 5.88
N ASN A 43 13.22 -13.38 5.69
CA ASN A 43 13.19 -14.81 5.43
C ASN A 43 12.84 -15.64 6.68
N CYS A 44 13.01 -15.07 7.88
CA CYS A 44 12.66 -15.73 9.13
C CYS A 44 11.16 -16.06 9.25
N CYS A 45 10.31 -15.34 8.53
CA CYS A 45 8.87 -15.62 8.54
C CYS A 45 8.55 -17.01 7.95
N ALA A 46 9.20 -17.36 6.84
CA ALA A 46 9.04 -18.68 6.23
C ALA A 46 9.60 -19.79 7.15
N ASP A 47 10.73 -19.53 7.81
CA ASP A 47 11.33 -20.47 8.76
C ASP A 47 10.40 -20.72 9.96
N CYS A 48 9.76 -19.66 10.48
CA CYS A 48 8.77 -19.78 11.55
C CYS A 48 7.54 -20.56 11.09
N GLN A 49 7.01 -20.30 9.89
CA GLN A 49 5.86 -21.06 9.35
C GLN A 49 6.16 -22.53 9.15
N ALA A 50 7.39 -22.86 8.77
CA ALA A 50 7.83 -24.24 8.61
C ALA A 50 8.12 -24.95 9.95
N THR A 51 8.17 -24.21 11.06
CA THR A 51 8.53 -24.74 12.38
C THR A 51 7.29 -24.93 13.24
N LEU A 52 6.97 -26.19 13.53
CA LEU A 52 5.81 -26.54 14.34
C LEU A 52 5.86 -25.85 15.71
N GLY A 53 4.81 -25.10 16.02
CA GLY A 53 4.67 -24.37 17.28
C GLY A 53 5.32 -22.99 17.28
N CYS A 54 5.98 -22.55 16.21
CA CYS A 54 6.46 -21.18 16.10
C CYS A 54 5.27 -20.23 15.93
N LYS A 55 5.22 -19.16 16.72
CA LYS A 55 4.24 -18.06 16.60
C LYS A 55 4.93 -16.72 16.36
N VAL A 56 6.18 -16.59 16.79
CA VAL A 56 6.98 -15.36 16.73
C VAL A 56 8.40 -15.71 16.34
N TYR A 57 9.11 -14.80 15.68
CA TYR A 57 10.56 -14.88 15.54
C TYR A 57 11.23 -13.57 15.94
N THR A 58 12.51 -13.63 16.29
CA THR A 58 13.39 -12.47 16.44
C THR A 58 14.67 -12.73 15.65
N TRP A 59 15.01 -11.85 14.72
CA TRP A 59 16.24 -11.90 13.94
C TRP A 59 17.26 -10.91 14.50
N VAL A 60 18.50 -11.35 14.72
CA VAL A 60 19.64 -10.51 15.12
C VAL A 60 20.92 -11.08 14.51
N ASP A 61 21.75 -10.24 13.89
CA ASP A 61 23.08 -10.60 13.35
C ASP A 61 23.07 -11.87 12.46
N GLY A 62 22.03 -11.99 11.62
CA GLY A 62 21.90 -13.10 10.68
C GLY A 62 21.23 -14.34 11.23
N VAL A 63 20.82 -14.38 12.50
CA VAL A 63 20.19 -15.54 13.13
C VAL A 63 18.72 -15.24 13.40
N CYS A 64 17.81 -16.09 12.92
CA CYS A 64 16.40 -16.09 13.32
C CYS A 64 16.23 -16.99 14.55
N TYR A 65 15.82 -16.41 15.66
CA TYR A 65 15.38 -17.12 16.86
C TYR A 65 13.87 -17.35 16.76
N LEU A 66 13.46 -18.60 16.58
CA LEU A 66 12.06 -19.01 16.39
C LEU A 66 11.43 -19.30 17.75
N LYS A 67 10.26 -18.74 18.02
CA LYS A 67 9.65 -18.70 19.36
C LYS A 67 8.24 -19.26 19.39
N SER A 68 7.93 -19.97 20.47
CA SER A 68 6.58 -20.53 20.66
C SER A 68 5.53 -19.49 21.00
N GLU A 69 5.93 -18.39 21.66
CA GLU A 69 5.06 -17.30 22.10
C GLU A 69 5.82 -15.97 22.15
N GLN A 70 5.09 -14.85 22.14
CA GLN A 70 5.67 -13.51 22.28
C GLN A 70 6.11 -13.28 23.74
N GLY A 71 7.41 -13.18 23.98
CA GLY A 71 7.98 -12.85 25.29
C GLY A 71 8.02 -11.34 25.56
N GLU A 72 8.79 -10.93 26.57
CA GLU A 72 8.98 -9.50 26.85
C GLU A 72 9.71 -8.81 25.69
N SER A 73 9.20 -7.64 25.30
CA SER A 73 9.79 -6.81 24.24
C SER A 73 10.95 -5.98 24.79
N SER A 74 12.07 -5.96 24.05
CA SER A 74 13.23 -5.12 24.35
C SER A 74 13.73 -4.40 23.10
N ASP A 75 14.26 -3.19 23.27
CA ASP A 75 14.84 -2.41 22.17
C ASP A 75 16.26 -2.93 21.87
N ILE A 76 16.44 -3.62 20.75
CA ILE A 76 17.73 -4.19 20.32
C ILE A 76 18.09 -3.61 18.95
N VAL A 77 19.19 -2.88 18.89
CA VAL A 77 19.70 -2.27 17.64
C VAL A 77 20.04 -3.36 16.64
N GLY A 78 19.44 -3.29 15.44
CA GLY A 78 19.63 -4.29 14.38
C GLY A 78 18.70 -5.50 14.47
N ALA A 79 17.84 -5.58 15.49
CA ALA A 79 16.86 -6.67 15.60
C ALA A 79 15.64 -6.45 14.70
N PHE A 80 15.03 -7.54 14.25
CA PHE A 80 13.75 -7.55 13.57
C PHE A 80 12.92 -8.68 14.15
N SER A 81 11.72 -8.41 14.66
CA SER A 81 10.83 -9.46 15.13
C SER A 81 9.61 -9.57 14.24
N GLY A 82 9.06 -10.78 14.09
CA GLY A 82 7.84 -10.98 13.32
C GLY A 82 6.88 -11.93 13.99
N THR A 83 5.59 -11.62 13.93
CA THR A 83 4.51 -12.40 14.55
C THR A 83 3.64 -13.02 13.46
N LEU A 84 3.32 -14.31 13.61
CA LEU A 84 2.34 -14.97 12.75
C LEU A 84 0.93 -14.51 13.15
N PRO A 85 0.08 -14.11 12.20
CA PRO A 85 -1.31 -13.78 12.52
C PRO A 85 -2.01 -15.00 13.12
N SER A 86 -2.61 -14.83 14.30
CA SER A 86 -3.50 -15.84 14.86
C SER A 86 -4.74 -15.96 13.96
N GLN A 87 -4.91 -17.10 13.30
CA GLN A 87 -6.16 -17.45 12.63
C GLN A 87 -7.29 -17.42 13.69
N PRO A 88 -8.48 -16.86 13.41
CA PRO A 88 -9.61 -17.05 14.32
C PRO A 88 -9.89 -18.55 14.42
N GLU A 89 -9.83 -19.08 15.64
CA GLU A 89 -10.18 -20.47 15.90
C GLU A 89 -11.59 -20.76 15.39
N PRO A 90 -11.83 -21.91 14.73
CA PRO A 90 -13.19 -22.33 14.44
C PRO A 90 -13.88 -22.53 15.79
N THR A 91 -14.94 -21.76 16.02
CA THR A 91 -15.78 -21.93 17.21
C THR A 91 -16.51 -23.26 17.05
N ASP A 92 -16.06 -24.25 17.81
CA ASP A 92 -16.85 -25.43 18.14
C ASP A 92 -18.08 -24.96 18.93
N ASP A 93 -19.29 -25.21 18.40
CA ASP A 93 -20.37 -25.73 19.24
C ASP A 93 -21.31 -26.61 18.39
N PRO A 94 -21.82 -27.75 18.91
CA PRO A 94 -22.50 -28.78 18.15
C PRO A 94 -24.03 -28.75 18.32
N THR A 95 -24.68 -29.69 17.62
CA THR A 95 -26.06 -30.18 17.81
C THR A 95 -27.22 -29.29 17.35
N ASN A 96 -27.85 -29.69 16.24
CA ASN A 96 -29.23 -30.17 16.27
C ASN A 96 -29.46 -31.19 15.13
N GLU A 97 -30.21 -32.23 15.48
CA GLU A 97 -30.49 -33.46 14.74
C GLU A 97 -31.37 -33.29 13.47
N PRO A 98 -31.46 -34.33 12.61
CA PRO A 98 -32.11 -34.25 11.31
C PRO A 98 -33.62 -34.47 11.40
N SER A 99 -34.39 -33.79 10.54
CA SER A 99 -35.78 -34.20 10.23
C SER A 99 -35.93 -34.44 8.73
N GLU A 100 -36.13 -35.71 8.39
CA GLU A 100 -36.89 -36.23 7.25
C GLU A 100 -38.31 -35.61 7.24
N GLU A 101 -39.10 -35.45 6.17
CA GLU A 101 -39.15 -35.89 4.76
C GLU A 101 -40.17 -34.96 4.01
N PRO A 102 -40.39 -35.10 2.68
CA PRO A 102 -41.04 -34.13 1.77
C PRO A 102 -42.52 -34.44 1.42
N THR A 103 -43.24 -33.50 0.79
CA THR A 103 -44.43 -33.76 -0.08
C THR A 103 -44.83 -32.49 -0.89
N GLU A 104 -44.68 -32.52 -2.23
CA GLU A 104 -45.74 -32.48 -3.29
C GLU A 104 -46.57 -31.17 -3.35
N GLU A 105 -46.86 -30.45 -4.46
CA GLU A 105 -46.65 -30.56 -5.91
C GLU A 105 -47.07 -29.18 -6.57
N PRO A 106 -46.99 -28.98 -7.90
CA PRO A 106 -46.79 -27.68 -8.57
C PRO A 106 -48.06 -27.07 -9.22
N SER A 107 -47.96 -25.85 -9.77
CA SER A 107 -48.48 -25.53 -11.12
C SER A 107 -48.23 -24.08 -11.58
N ASP A 108 -47.78 -24.00 -12.84
CA ASP A 108 -48.11 -23.03 -13.90
C ASP A 108 -47.60 -21.56 -13.88
N GLU A 109 -46.55 -21.36 -14.69
CA GLU A 109 -46.36 -20.23 -15.63
C GLU A 109 -47.50 -20.15 -16.68
N PRO A 110 -47.65 -19.10 -17.56
CA PRO A 110 -46.66 -18.09 -17.97
C PRO A 110 -47.17 -16.63 -18.19
N THR A 111 -46.22 -15.74 -18.52
CA THR A 111 -46.26 -14.59 -19.47
C THR A 111 -47.27 -13.43 -19.30
N ASP A 112 -46.77 -12.19 -19.27
CA ASP A 112 -46.69 -11.28 -20.43
C ASP A 112 -46.08 -9.91 -20.07
N GLU A 113 -45.33 -9.32 -21.01
CA GLU A 113 -44.79 -7.95 -20.99
C GLU A 113 -45.91 -6.87 -20.92
N PRO A 114 -45.58 -5.60 -20.63
CA PRO A 114 -45.33 -4.70 -21.77
C PRO A 114 -44.22 -3.65 -21.54
N THR A 115 -43.51 -3.36 -22.65
CA THR A 115 -42.86 -2.10 -22.99
C THR A 115 -43.84 -0.94 -23.14
N GLU A 116 -43.40 0.27 -22.77
CA GLU A 116 -43.37 1.51 -23.60
C GLU A 116 -43.36 2.78 -22.71
N GLU A 117 -42.47 3.71 -23.02
CA GLU A 117 -42.44 5.10 -22.51
C GLU A 117 -43.63 5.93 -23.06
N PRO A 118 -43.90 7.16 -22.56
CA PRO A 118 -43.21 8.36 -23.07
C PRO A 118 -42.94 9.48 -22.03
N SER A 119 -41.73 10.04 -22.10
CA SER A 119 -41.35 11.44 -22.38
C SER A 119 -42.21 12.66 -21.98
N GLU A 120 -41.47 13.68 -21.51
CA GLU A 120 -41.61 15.15 -21.59
C GLU A 120 -42.39 15.97 -20.53
N GLU A 121 -41.59 16.84 -19.87
CA GLU A 121 -41.84 18.17 -19.26
C GLU A 121 -42.83 19.07 -20.03
N PRO A 122 -43.50 20.10 -19.42
CA PRO A 122 -42.82 21.31 -18.91
C PRO A 122 -43.42 22.10 -17.72
N SER A 123 -42.50 22.79 -17.02
CA SER A 123 -42.42 24.22 -16.63
C SER A 123 -43.56 25.03 -15.99
N ASP A 124 -43.09 25.93 -15.11
CA ASP A 124 -43.58 27.25 -14.67
C ASP A 124 -44.60 27.40 -13.53
N ASP A 125 -44.07 27.89 -12.39
CA ASP A 125 -44.49 29.00 -11.50
C ASP A 125 -45.95 29.51 -11.52
N PRO A 126 -46.50 29.89 -10.33
CA PRO A 126 -46.30 31.27 -9.90
C PRO A 126 -46.10 31.51 -8.38
N THR A 127 -45.24 32.50 -8.10
CA THR A 127 -45.28 33.56 -7.08
C THR A 127 -46.60 33.79 -6.32
N GLU A 128 -46.49 34.10 -5.02
CA GLU A 128 -46.98 35.34 -4.35
C GLU A 128 -46.67 35.26 -2.83
N GLU A 129 -46.09 36.32 -2.26
CA GLU A 129 -45.99 36.58 -0.81
C GLU A 129 -47.38 37.00 -0.25
N PRO A 130 -47.56 37.12 1.09
CA PRO A 130 -47.26 38.42 1.71
C PRO A 130 -46.63 38.36 3.12
N SER A 131 -45.80 39.37 3.37
CA SER A 131 -45.37 39.99 4.64
C SER A 131 -46.50 40.18 5.67
N GLU A 132 -46.17 40.14 6.98
CA GLU A 132 -46.27 41.26 7.95
C GLU A 132 -45.85 40.82 9.38
N GLU A 133 -44.76 41.39 9.89
CA GLU A 133 -44.51 41.72 11.32
C GLU A 133 -45.15 43.10 11.60
N PRO A 134 -45.50 43.54 12.85
CA PRO A 134 -44.54 43.63 13.97
C PRO A 134 -45.06 43.65 15.44
N SER A 135 -44.09 43.53 16.36
CA SER A 135 -43.87 44.20 17.68
C SER A 135 -44.93 44.22 18.79
N ASP A 136 -44.53 43.83 20.02
CA ASP A 136 -44.31 44.73 21.19
C ASP A 136 -44.28 43.96 22.55
N ASP A 137 -43.14 44.05 23.25
CA ASP A 137 -42.96 43.96 24.72
C ASP A 137 -43.43 45.30 25.37
N PRO A 138 -43.57 45.54 26.72
CA PRO A 138 -42.95 44.82 27.86
C PRO A 138 -43.77 44.69 29.19
N THR A 139 -43.16 43.95 30.14
CA THR A 139 -43.12 44.12 31.63
C THR A 139 -44.36 43.93 32.52
N GLU A 140 -44.23 43.07 33.55
CA GLU A 140 -44.15 43.42 34.99
C GLU A 140 -43.96 42.13 35.86
N GLU A 141 -43.04 42.20 36.82
CA GLU A 141 -42.80 41.27 37.95
C GLU A 141 -43.84 41.57 39.09
N PRO A 142 -44.09 40.72 40.12
CA PRO A 142 -43.04 40.25 41.05
C PRO A 142 -43.22 38.87 41.76
N THR A 143 -42.08 38.40 42.30
CA THR A 143 -41.82 37.58 43.52
C THR A 143 -42.76 36.45 43.95
N ASP A 144 -42.20 35.23 44.11
CA ASP A 144 -42.08 34.52 45.40
C ASP A 144 -41.18 33.27 45.25
N GLU A 145 -40.21 33.11 46.17
CA GLU A 145 -39.41 31.88 46.32
C GLU A 145 -40.30 30.69 46.74
N PRO A 146 -39.97 29.47 46.29
CA PRO A 146 -39.45 28.53 47.28
C PRO A 146 -38.33 27.60 46.76
N THR A 147 -37.29 27.49 47.59
CA THR A 147 -36.65 26.25 48.09
C THR A 147 -36.14 25.18 47.10
N GLU A 148 -34.87 24.87 47.27
CA GLU A 148 -34.04 23.93 46.52
C GLU A 148 -34.54 22.47 46.44
N GLU A 149 -34.46 21.90 45.24
CA GLU A 149 -34.12 20.49 45.02
C GLU A 149 -33.00 20.39 43.96
N PRO A 150 -32.01 19.48 44.11
CA PRO A 150 -30.94 19.36 43.14
C PRO A 150 -31.45 18.59 41.92
N THR A 151 -31.71 19.29 40.82
CA THR A 151 -31.81 18.67 39.50
C THR A 151 -30.45 18.08 39.15
N ALA A 152 -30.38 16.74 39.10
CA ALA A 152 -29.27 16.04 38.48
C ALA A 152 -29.11 16.55 37.05
N GLU A 153 -27.94 17.10 36.72
CA GLU A 153 -27.57 17.46 35.36
C GLU A 153 -27.85 16.26 34.44
N PRO A 154 -28.44 16.46 33.25
CA PRO A 154 -28.56 15.39 32.29
C PRO A 154 -27.13 14.93 31.96
N THR A 155 -26.83 13.67 32.24
CA THR A 155 -25.61 13.02 31.77
C THR A 155 -25.54 13.29 30.26
N PRO A 156 -24.48 13.94 29.74
CA PRO A 156 -24.37 14.13 28.30
C PRO A 156 -24.48 12.75 27.66
N ALA A 157 -25.37 12.65 26.66
CA ALA A 157 -25.53 11.43 25.88
C ALA A 157 -24.13 10.89 25.51
N PRO A 158 -23.90 9.57 25.58
CA PRO A 158 -22.61 9.01 25.25
C PRO A 158 -22.18 9.57 23.90
N THR A 159 -21.03 10.24 23.88
CA THR A 159 -20.39 10.69 22.65
C THR A 159 -20.49 9.55 21.66
N PRO A 160 -21.08 9.76 20.46
CA PRO A 160 -21.18 8.69 19.48
C PRO A 160 -19.81 8.06 19.35
N ALA A 161 -19.76 6.72 19.37
CA ALA A 161 -18.54 5.96 19.16
C ALA A 161 -17.76 6.61 18.02
N PRO A 162 -16.43 6.83 18.17
CA PRO A 162 -15.65 7.58 17.21
C PRO A 162 -15.96 7.04 15.82
N THR A 163 -16.42 7.93 14.94
CA THR A 163 -16.69 7.63 13.53
C THR A 163 -15.54 6.78 13.03
N ALA A 164 -15.84 5.58 12.52
CA ALA A 164 -14.82 4.64 12.10
C ALA A 164 -13.83 5.39 11.19
N TRP A 165 -12.58 5.35 11.62
CA TRP A 165 -11.49 6.06 10.97
C TRP A 165 -11.30 5.57 9.53
N PRO A 166 -11.00 6.47 8.57
CA PRO A 166 -10.78 6.04 7.21
C PRO A 166 -9.57 5.10 7.14
N MET A 167 -9.79 3.85 6.73
CA MET A 167 -8.71 2.92 6.44
C MET A 167 -7.81 3.50 5.34
N GLY A 168 -6.51 3.25 5.44
CA GLY A 168 -5.51 3.81 4.53
C GLY A 168 -5.02 5.21 4.91
N ALA A 169 -5.66 5.91 5.86
CA ALA A 169 -5.24 7.26 6.22
C ALA A 169 -4.02 7.29 7.15
N ILE A 170 -3.19 8.33 6.99
CA ILE A 170 -2.17 8.72 7.98
C ILE A 170 -2.79 9.78 8.88
N ALA A 171 -3.02 9.45 10.14
CA ALA A 171 -3.61 10.37 11.10
C ALA A 171 -2.62 11.47 11.51
N ILE A 172 -3.05 12.72 11.53
CA ILE A 172 -2.27 13.85 12.06
C ILE A 172 -2.91 14.34 13.37
N GLY A 173 -2.08 14.46 14.41
CA GLY A 173 -2.49 14.95 15.74
C GLY A 173 -3.01 13.85 16.67
N VAL A 174 -2.93 14.12 17.98
CA VAL A 174 -3.47 13.23 19.02
C VAL A 174 -4.99 13.15 19.01
N ASP A 175 -5.66 14.24 18.62
CA ASP A 175 -7.12 14.31 18.46
C ASP A 175 -7.60 13.62 17.20
N ARG A 176 -6.64 13.38 16.28
CA ARG A 176 -6.80 12.44 15.21
C ARG A 176 -7.91 13.02 14.25
N LYS A 177 -8.15 14.34 14.22
CA LYS A 177 -9.17 14.94 13.33
C LYS A 177 -8.67 15.26 11.93
N HIS A 178 -7.36 15.23 11.75
CA HIS A 178 -6.70 15.57 10.51
C HIS A 178 -5.97 14.37 9.93
N CYS A 179 -5.85 14.36 8.61
CA CYS A 179 -5.23 13.33 7.82
C CYS A 179 -4.19 13.97 6.89
N LEU A 180 -3.10 13.26 6.61
CA LEU A 180 -2.15 13.71 5.59
C LEU A 180 -2.79 13.59 4.22
N GLU A 181 -2.96 14.71 3.53
CA GLU A 181 -3.55 14.79 2.20
C GLU A 181 -2.46 15.03 1.16
N ALA A 182 -2.34 14.14 0.18
CA ALA A 182 -1.40 14.25 -0.92
C ALA A 182 -1.78 15.40 -1.87
N SER A 183 -0.80 16.04 -2.49
CA SER A 183 -1.08 17.03 -3.54
C SER A 183 -1.24 16.35 -4.90
N HIS A 184 -2.19 16.84 -5.69
CA HIS A 184 -2.33 16.48 -7.09
C HIS A 184 -1.19 16.99 -7.97
N PHE A 185 -0.50 18.04 -7.54
CA PHE A 185 0.59 18.63 -8.30
C PHE A 185 1.92 17.96 -7.93
N VAL A 186 2.63 17.51 -8.96
CA VAL A 186 3.96 16.90 -8.78
C VAL A 186 4.91 17.96 -8.21
N HIS A 187 5.68 17.61 -7.18
CA HIS A 187 6.58 18.50 -6.42
C HIS A 187 5.89 19.49 -5.47
N ASP A 188 4.59 19.33 -5.26
CA ASP A 188 3.86 20.12 -4.28
C ASP A 188 3.78 19.40 -2.92
N TYR A 189 3.41 20.13 -1.89
CA TYR A 189 3.54 19.68 -0.51
C TYR A 189 2.24 19.04 -0.01
N PRO A 190 2.28 17.82 0.56
CA PRO A 190 1.14 17.29 1.27
C PRO A 190 0.87 18.15 2.51
N VAL A 191 -0.39 18.19 2.91
CA VAL A 191 -0.87 19.05 4.01
C VAL A 191 -1.64 18.23 5.03
N SER A 192 -1.75 18.76 6.24
CA SER A 192 -2.71 18.31 7.23
C SER A 192 -4.08 18.91 6.91
N ALA A 193 -5.03 18.07 6.50
CA ALA A 193 -6.40 18.45 6.16
C ALA A 193 -7.39 17.67 7.02
N LYS A 194 -8.64 18.14 7.14
CA LYS A 194 -9.68 17.42 7.89
C LYS A 194 -9.90 16.05 7.25
N CYS A 195 -9.91 15.00 8.07
CA CYS A 195 -10.18 13.65 7.56
C CYS A 195 -11.57 13.57 6.93
N ASN A 196 -11.62 13.15 5.67
CA ASN A 196 -12.85 12.94 4.91
C ASN A 196 -12.86 11.61 4.13
N GLY A 197 -11.74 10.87 4.15
CA GLY A 197 -11.60 9.59 3.46
C GLY A 197 -11.39 9.71 1.95
N SER A 198 -11.05 10.89 1.45
CA SER A 198 -10.79 11.11 0.02
C SER A 198 -9.64 10.24 -0.49
N PRO A 199 -9.60 9.95 -1.80
CA PRO A 199 -8.49 9.19 -2.39
C PRO A 199 -7.10 9.80 -2.12
N GLU A 200 -7.00 11.12 -2.01
CA GLU A 200 -5.75 11.85 -1.69
C GLU A 200 -5.29 11.67 -0.24
N GLN A 201 -6.20 11.25 0.64
CA GLN A 201 -5.89 10.88 2.03
C GLN A 201 -5.60 9.39 2.21
N GLN A 202 -5.74 8.58 1.15
CA GLN A 202 -5.52 7.13 1.19
C GLN A 202 -4.08 6.78 0.78
N TRP A 203 -3.30 6.37 1.76
CA TRP A 203 -1.93 5.92 1.61
C TRP A 203 -1.83 4.40 1.69
N LYS A 204 -0.79 3.87 1.07
CA LYS A 204 -0.40 2.47 1.21
C LYS A 204 1.10 2.33 1.30
N TRP A 205 1.52 1.30 2.04
CA TRP A 205 2.90 0.88 2.07
C TRP A 205 3.23 0.06 0.83
N ILE A 206 4.23 0.50 0.08
CA ILE A 206 4.88 -0.28 -0.97
C ILE A 206 6.21 -0.78 -0.41
N ASN A 207 6.43 -2.09 -0.48
CA ASN A 207 7.64 -2.77 0.00
C ASN A 207 8.00 -2.41 1.46
N SER A 208 7.01 -2.06 2.28
CA SER A 208 7.16 -1.63 3.68
C SER A 208 8.13 -0.45 3.89
N LEU A 209 8.41 0.33 2.84
CA LEU A 209 9.37 1.43 2.89
C LEU A 209 8.84 2.71 2.27
N TYR A 210 7.88 2.62 1.35
CA TYR A 210 7.41 3.78 0.60
C TYR A 210 5.94 4.01 0.90
N LEU A 211 5.59 5.22 1.31
CA LEU A 211 4.21 5.67 1.47
C LEU A 211 3.74 6.21 0.13
N TYR A 212 2.84 5.49 -0.54
CA TYR A 212 2.33 5.82 -1.86
C TYR A 212 0.84 6.16 -1.81
N ASN A 213 0.45 7.16 -2.58
CA ASN A 213 -0.94 7.55 -2.78
C ASN A 213 -1.37 7.15 -4.21
N ALA A 214 -2.40 6.31 -4.30
CA ALA A 214 -2.87 5.76 -5.57
C ALA A 214 -3.60 6.79 -6.45
N ALA A 215 -4.24 7.79 -5.84
CA ALA A 215 -4.99 8.82 -6.55
C ALA A 215 -4.05 9.78 -7.29
N THR A 216 -2.94 10.14 -6.64
CA THR A 216 -1.96 11.09 -7.19
C THR A 216 -0.79 10.38 -7.88
N LYS A 217 -0.67 9.06 -7.75
CA LYS A 217 0.44 8.22 -8.26
C LYS A 217 1.81 8.68 -7.76
N GLN A 218 1.86 9.17 -6.52
CA GLN A 218 3.04 9.78 -5.93
C GLN A 218 3.40 9.14 -4.59
N CYS A 219 4.68 9.15 -4.29
CA CYS A 219 5.25 8.75 -3.01
C CYS A 219 5.51 9.98 -2.13
N LEU A 220 5.44 9.78 -0.82
CA LEU A 220 5.91 10.75 0.16
C LEU A 220 7.44 10.81 0.09
N ASP A 221 7.99 11.95 -0.33
CA ASP A 221 9.43 12.13 -0.59
C ASP A 221 9.97 13.32 0.19
N ARG A 222 11.21 13.21 0.65
CA ARG A 222 11.91 14.29 1.35
C ARG A 222 12.85 15.00 0.39
N GLU A 223 12.82 16.33 0.36
CA GLU A 223 13.81 17.09 -0.43
C GLU A 223 15.23 16.99 0.12
N GLY A 224 15.36 16.64 1.40
CA GLY A 224 16.62 16.38 2.07
C GLY A 224 16.43 15.66 3.39
N ASN A 225 17.54 15.41 4.09
CA ASN A 225 17.57 14.70 5.36
C ASN A 225 17.98 15.63 6.53
N GLN A 226 17.66 16.91 6.43
CA GLN A 226 17.97 17.97 7.41
C GLN A 226 16.70 18.52 8.07
N SER A 227 16.80 18.99 9.31
CA SER A 227 15.69 19.67 10.00
C SER A 227 15.28 20.93 9.22
N GLY A 228 13.98 21.13 9.03
CA GLY A 228 13.39 22.20 8.24
C GLY A 228 13.24 21.90 6.73
N THR A 229 13.64 20.71 6.26
CA THR A 229 13.44 20.33 4.84
C THR A 229 11.98 20.03 4.57
N ASN A 230 11.51 20.36 3.35
CA ASN A 230 10.16 20.04 2.95
C ASN A 230 10.00 18.55 2.67
N VAL A 231 8.81 18.05 2.99
CA VAL A 231 8.30 16.76 2.53
C VAL A 231 7.29 17.07 1.44
N ARG A 232 7.37 16.37 0.33
CA ARG A 232 6.61 16.63 -0.89
C ARG A 232 5.95 15.36 -1.43
N SER A 233 4.96 15.55 -2.29
CA SER A 233 4.43 14.51 -3.16
C SER A 233 5.34 14.45 -4.39
N PHE A 234 5.92 13.28 -4.66
CA PHE A 234 6.88 13.12 -5.75
C PHE A 234 6.76 11.73 -6.39
N PRO A 235 7.05 11.56 -7.69
CA PRO A 235 6.96 10.25 -8.33
C PRO A 235 7.89 9.23 -7.66
N CYS A 236 7.46 7.97 -7.60
CA CYS A 236 8.14 6.93 -6.84
C CYS A 236 9.45 6.50 -7.52
N SER A 237 10.53 7.22 -7.25
CA SER A 237 11.85 7.00 -7.84
C SER A 237 12.70 5.93 -7.12
N TRP A 238 12.12 5.31 -6.08
CA TRP A 238 12.78 4.37 -5.16
C TRP A 238 14.03 4.92 -4.46
N ALA A 239 14.23 6.24 -4.54
CA ALA A 239 15.34 6.91 -3.89
C ALA A 239 15.25 6.76 -2.37
N GLU A 240 16.40 6.86 -1.71
CA GLU A 240 16.45 6.85 -0.25
C GLU A 240 15.64 8.00 0.38
N SER A 241 15.52 9.14 -0.31
CA SER A 241 14.68 10.27 0.10
C SER A 241 13.19 9.92 0.30
N ALA A 242 12.69 8.88 -0.38
CA ALA A 242 11.30 8.44 -0.29
C ALA A 242 11.11 7.26 0.67
N GLN A 243 12.17 6.75 1.29
CA GLN A 243 12.10 5.62 2.22
C GLN A 243 11.71 6.09 3.62
N TRP A 244 10.75 5.45 4.27
CA TRP A 244 10.31 5.75 5.63
C TRP A 244 10.38 4.49 6.50
N LEU A 245 10.82 4.65 7.74
CA LEU A 245 10.69 3.63 8.77
C LEU A 245 9.58 4.04 9.74
N VAL A 246 9.07 3.09 10.50
CA VAL A 246 8.09 3.34 11.54
C VAL A 246 8.79 3.29 12.90
N ALA A 247 8.78 4.41 13.61
CA ALA A 247 9.25 4.51 14.99
C ALA A 247 8.17 4.04 15.99
N LYS A 248 8.56 3.87 17.25
CA LYS A 248 7.62 3.58 18.35
C LYS A 248 6.53 4.65 18.41
N GLY A 249 5.27 4.22 18.47
CA GLY A 249 4.10 5.12 18.38
C GLY A 249 3.55 5.29 16.95
N ASN A 250 4.00 4.47 15.99
CA ASN A 250 3.52 4.45 14.62
C ASN A 250 3.84 5.71 13.81
N HIS A 251 4.98 6.36 14.08
CA HIS A 251 5.39 7.59 13.40
C HIS A 251 6.42 7.33 12.29
N PRO A 252 6.25 7.92 11.09
CA PRO A 252 7.21 7.79 10.01
C PRO A 252 8.46 8.62 10.29
N ILE A 253 9.63 7.99 10.19
CA ILE A 253 10.95 8.61 10.35
C ILE A 253 11.85 8.31 9.14
N ALA A 254 12.82 9.19 8.90
CA ALA A 254 13.81 8.99 7.84
C ALA A 254 14.88 7.96 8.26
N PRO A 255 15.18 6.92 7.46
CA PRO A 255 16.17 5.89 7.80
C PRO A 255 17.56 6.43 8.15
N LYS A 256 18.04 7.44 7.41
CA LYS A 256 19.37 8.05 7.64
C LYS A 256 19.37 9.20 8.65
N SER A 257 18.20 9.65 9.09
CA SER A 257 18.04 10.72 10.07
C SER A 257 16.92 10.35 11.06
N PRO A 258 17.10 9.28 11.86
CA PRO A 258 16.03 8.76 12.73
C PRO A 258 15.67 9.70 13.89
N THR A 259 16.45 10.79 14.08
CA THR A 259 16.18 11.86 15.05
C THR A 259 15.21 12.92 14.51
N LEU A 260 14.83 12.84 13.24
CA LEU A 260 13.91 13.77 12.60
C LEU A 260 12.56 13.10 12.33
N CYS A 261 11.49 13.84 12.61
CA CYS A 261 10.11 13.41 12.51
C CYS A 261 9.38 14.19 11.42
N LEU A 262 8.44 13.53 10.76
CA LEU A 262 7.47 14.18 9.89
C LEU A 262 6.58 15.11 10.72
N ALA A 263 6.56 16.40 10.39
CA ALA A 263 5.64 17.38 10.93
C ALA A 263 4.70 17.84 9.81
N ALA A 264 3.40 17.54 9.93
CA ALA A 264 2.40 17.91 8.92
C ALA A 264 1.60 19.13 9.39
N GLY A 265 1.83 20.28 8.75
CA GLY A 265 1.07 21.50 8.96
C GLY A 265 -0.03 21.70 7.92
N SER A 266 -0.86 22.72 8.11
CA SER A 266 -1.93 23.09 7.15
C SER A 266 -1.42 23.69 5.83
N LYS A 267 -0.13 24.06 5.76
CA LYS A 267 0.48 24.65 4.55
C LYS A 267 1.45 23.72 3.84
N SER A 268 2.18 22.91 4.61
CA SER A 268 3.12 21.93 4.09
C SER A 268 3.52 20.96 5.18
N ALA A 269 3.96 19.78 4.75
CA ALA A 269 4.68 18.84 5.59
C ALA A 269 6.19 19.12 5.53
N THR A 270 6.87 18.96 6.66
CA THR A 270 8.31 19.19 6.81
C THR A 270 8.94 18.11 7.67
N LEU A 271 10.25 17.96 7.55
CA LEU A 271 11.05 17.10 8.41
C LEU A 271 11.71 17.97 9.49
N THR A 272 11.44 17.71 10.76
CA THR A 272 11.94 18.55 11.88
C THR A 272 12.45 17.69 13.03
N ASP A 273 13.20 18.28 13.96
CA ASP A 273 13.65 17.55 15.16
C ASP A 273 12.45 17.00 15.95
N CYS A 274 12.50 15.72 16.29
CA CYS A 274 11.41 15.07 17.02
C CYS A 274 11.19 15.70 18.40
N LYS A 275 9.96 16.10 18.69
CA LYS A 275 9.50 16.71 19.94
C LYS A 275 8.37 15.88 20.52
N LYS A 276 8.44 15.59 21.82
CA LYS A 276 7.42 14.78 22.52
C LYS A 276 6.05 15.45 22.64
N VAL A 277 5.96 16.77 22.48
CA VAL A 277 4.75 17.57 22.73
C VAL A 277 4.47 18.46 21.51
N ASP A 278 4.48 17.85 20.33
CA ASP A 278 4.14 18.54 19.08
C ASP A 278 3.09 17.71 18.34
N ASP A 279 1.83 18.14 18.41
CA ASP A 279 0.71 17.44 17.78
C ASP A 279 0.89 17.33 16.26
N SER A 280 1.59 18.27 15.61
CA SER A 280 1.85 18.20 14.17
C SER A 280 2.80 17.07 13.78
N GLN A 281 3.58 16.56 14.75
CA GLN A 281 4.50 15.44 14.57
C GLN A 281 3.87 14.08 14.90
N VAL A 282 2.64 14.08 15.40
CA VAL A 282 1.87 12.86 15.59
C VAL A 282 1.32 12.46 14.22
N ALA A 283 2.09 11.67 13.47
CA ALA A 283 1.69 11.09 12.20
C ALA A 283 1.50 9.57 12.37
N ASP A 284 0.28 9.09 12.64
CA ASP A 284 0.02 7.67 12.92
C ASP A 284 -0.26 6.89 11.63
N VAL A 285 0.58 5.91 11.32
CA VAL A 285 0.47 5.06 10.13
C VAL A 285 -0.22 3.70 10.37
N SER A 286 -0.80 3.46 11.55
CA SER A 286 -1.38 2.16 11.92
C SER A 286 -2.53 1.68 11.03
N LEU A 287 -3.21 2.61 10.36
CA LEU A 287 -4.32 2.30 9.44
C LEU A 287 -3.87 2.26 7.98
N VAL A 288 -2.61 2.58 7.69
CA VAL A 288 -2.06 2.52 6.33
C VAL A 288 -1.93 1.05 5.92
N THR A 289 -2.66 0.67 4.88
CA THR A 289 -2.66 -0.70 4.39
C THR A 289 -1.35 -1.04 3.71
N SER A 290 -0.83 -2.25 3.91
CA SER A 290 0.25 -2.78 3.09
C SER A 290 -0.29 -3.26 1.75
N HIS A 291 0.36 -2.85 0.67
CA HIS A 291 0.18 -3.53 -0.61
C HIS A 291 0.83 -4.93 -0.51
N PRO A 292 0.26 -5.97 -1.14
CA PRO A 292 0.91 -7.27 -1.21
C PRO A 292 2.36 -7.11 -1.65
N TYR A 293 3.29 -7.64 -0.86
CA TYR A 293 4.72 -7.47 -1.10
C TYR A 293 5.09 -7.95 -2.51
N ILE A 294 5.53 -7.02 -3.36
CA ILE A 294 6.08 -7.34 -4.68
C ILE A 294 7.60 -7.35 -4.50
N PRO A 295 8.25 -8.53 -4.46
CA PRO A 295 9.70 -8.59 -4.30
C PRO A 295 10.37 -7.75 -5.39
N PRO A 296 11.35 -6.90 -5.05
CA PRO A 296 12.09 -6.16 -6.05
C PRO A 296 12.76 -7.15 -6.99
N THR A 297 12.49 -7.03 -8.28
CA THR A 297 13.09 -7.88 -9.31
C THR A 297 14.57 -7.53 -9.49
N PHE A 298 14.96 -6.30 -9.14
CA PHE A 298 16.33 -5.82 -9.09
C PHE A 298 16.76 -5.61 -7.64
N SER A 299 17.52 -6.56 -7.11
CA SER A 299 18.30 -6.38 -5.88
C SER A 299 19.15 -5.10 -5.92
N PRO A 300 19.18 -4.30 -4.83
CA PRO A 300 20.01 -3.11 -4.72
C PRO A 300 21.51 -3.43 -4.56
N SER A 301 21.88 -4.67 -4.25
CA SER A 301 23.29 -5.07 -4.06
C SER A 301 23.96 -5.64 -5.31
N ALA A 302 23.19 -6.14 -6.28
CA ALA A 302 23.77 -6.79 -7.45
C ALA A 302 24.52 -5.79 -8.35
N PRO A 303 25.76 -6.07 -8.78
CA PRO A 303 26.56 -5.16 -9.61
C PRO A 303 26.10 -5.10 -11.07
N SER A 304 25.45 -6.15 -11.56
CA SER A 304 24.95 -6.26 -12.93
C SER A 304 23.80 -7.26 -13.03
N TYR A 305 23.03 -7.14 -14.11
CA TYR A 305 22.00 -8.09 -14.50
C TYR A 305 22.17 -8.43 -15.99
N SER A 306 21.96 -9.69 -16.36
CA SER A 306 22.03 -10.12 -17.75
C SER A 306 20.96 -11.17 -18.04
N GLY A 307 20.33 -11.10 -19.20
CA GLY A 307 19.30 -12.05 -19.62
C GLY A 307 18.25 -11.42 -20.53
N GLN A 308 17.09 -12.06 -20.62
CA GLN A 308 15.91 -11.46 -21.22
C GLN A 308 15.24 -10.53 -20.22
N LEU A 309 14.75 -9.39 -20.71
CA LEU A 309 14.03 -8.41 -19.90
C LEU A 309 12.53 -8.52 -20.19
N PHE A 310 11.79 -9.08 -19.25
CA PHE A 310 10.34 -9.27 -19.32
C PHE A 310 9.61 -7.98 -18.92
N ILE A 311 8.44 -7.76 -19.52
CA ILE A 311 7.56 -6.61 -19.28
C ILE A 311 6.30 -7.09 -18.55
N GLY A 312 5.98 -6.41 -17.45
CA GLY A 312 4.80 -6.69 -16.62
C GLY A 312 4.86 -7.99 -15.83
N ALA A 313 3.86 -8.20 -14.98
CA ALA A 313 3.71 -9.36 -14.13
C ALA A 313 3.41 -10.65 -14.91
N THR A 314 2.76 -10.51 -16.08
CA THR A 314 2.45 -11.68 -16.95
C THR A 314 3.67 -12.24 -17.67
N GLN A 315 4.72 -11.43 -17.84
CA GLN A 315 5.98 -11.82 -18.50
C GLN A 315 5.78 -12.42 -19.91
N ILE A 316 4.71 -12.04 -20.62
CA ILE A 316 4.40 -12.56 -21.97
C ILE A 316 5.25 -11.86 -23.04
N LEU A 317 5.60 -10.59 -22.80
CA LEU A 317 6.35 -9.75 -23.72
C LEU A 317 7.71 -9.38 -23.12
N CYS A 318 8.67 -9.24 -24.02
CA CYS A 318 10.06 -8.93 -23.71
C CYS A 318 10.47 -7.63 -24.38
N PHE A 319 11.39 -6.93 -23.73
CA PHE A 319 12.04 -5.77 -24.29
C PHE A 319 12.98 -6.21 -25.43
N GLU A 320 12.79 -5.64 -26.62
CA GLU A 320 13.54 -6.01 -27.82
C GLU A 320 14.10 -4.77 -28.52
N ALA A 321 15.38 -4.81 -28.90
CA ALA A 321 15.95 -3.86 -29.84
C ALA A 321 15.61 -4.28 -31.27
N ASP A 322 14.69 -3.57 -31.94
CA ASP A 322 14.33 -3.86 -33.34
C ASP A 322 15.49 -3.43 -34.26
N PRO A 323 16.26 -4.38 -34.81
CA PRO A 323 17.42 -4.06 -35.62
C PRO A 323 17.04 -3.44 -36.97
N SER A 324 15.79 -3.59 -37.41
CA SER A 324 15.31 -3.06 -38.70
C SER A 324 14.93 -1.58 -38.62
N LYS A 325 14.62 -1.09 -37.41
CA LYS A 325 14.07 0.25 -37.19
C LYS A 325 14.90 1.11 -36.24
N LEU A 326 15.94 0.56 -35.61
CA LEU A 326 16.77 1.25 -34.60
C LEU A 326 15.92 1.84 -33.46
N ILE A 327 14.93 1.08 -33.01
CA ILE A 327 14.02 1.44 -31.91
C ILE A 327 13.93 0.30 -30.91
N LEU A 328 13.53 0.62 -29.68
CA LEU A 328 13.25 -0.37 -28.64
C LEU A 328 11.74 -0.58 -28.52
N VAL A 329 11.31 -1.84 -28.50
CA VAL A 329 9.90 -2.22 -28.54
C VAL A 329 9.58 -3.36 -27.56
N ALA A 330 8.30 -3.53 -27.25
CA ALA A 330 7.80 -4.78 -26.70
C ALA A 330 7.69 -5.83 -27.81
N ALA A 331 8.10 -7.07 -27.57
CA ALA A 331 8.02 -8.16 -28.53
C ALA A 331 7.71 -9.49 -27.85
N VAL A 332 7.24 -10.48 -28.61
CA VAL A 332 7.05 -11.84 -28.09
C VAL A 332 8.39 -12.39 -27.61
N CYS A 333 8.43 -12.86 -26.37
CA CYS A 333 9.64 -13.40 -25.76
C CYS A 333 10.20 -14.60 -26.54
N ASN A 334 11.50 -14.57 -26.82
CA ASN A 334 12.25 -15.63 -27.45
C ASN A 334 13.74 -15.59 -27.03
N ALA A 335 14.15 -16.52 -26.17
CA ALA A 335 15.48 -16.60 -25.59
C ALA A 335 16.62 -16.78 -26.61
N THR A 336 16.31 -17.24 -27.82
CA THR A 336 17.30 -17.42 -28.88
C THR A 336 17.56 -16.12 -29.65
N ARG A 337 16.77 -15.05 -29.45
CA ARG A 337 16.95 -13.78 -30.15
C ARG A 337 18.03 -12.92 -29.48
N PRO A 338 19.12 -12.59 -30.19
CA PRO A 338 20.09 -11.60 -29.74
C PRO A 338 19.50 -10.25 -29.34
N SER A 339 18.51 -9.77 -30.10
CA SER A 339 17.82 -8.49 -29.89
C SER A 339 17.09 -8.39 -28.55
N GLN A 340 16.88 -9.51 -27.83
CA GLN A 340 16.23 -9.58 -26.53
C GLN A 340 17.21 -9.86 -25.38
N ARG A 341 18.52 -9.95 -25.65
CA ARG A 341 19.54 -10.15 -24.62
C ARG A 341 20.09 -8.82 -24.16
N TRP A 342 19.84 -8.53 -22.89
CA TRP A 342 20.23 -7.29 -22.27
C TRP A 342 21.23 -7.54 -21.17
N THR A 343 22.15 -6.59 -20.98
CA THR A 343 23.01 -6.51 -19.81
C THR A 343 22.91 -5.12 -19.24
N TRP A 344 22.56 -5.02 -17.96
CA TRP A 344 22.62 -3.78 -17.21
C TRP A 344 23.81 -3.76 -16.27
N LEU A 345 24.51 -2.64 -16.23
CA LEU A 345 25.65 -2.42 -15.34
C LEU A 345 25.33 -1.31 -14.35
N ARG A 346 25.44 -1.60 -13.04
CA ARG A 346 25.15 -0.62 -11.97
C ARG A 346 26.09 0.58 -12.01
N SER A 347 27.36 0.36 -12.28
CA SER A 347 28.41 1.39 -12.26
C SER A 347 28.17 2.48 -13.31
N THR A 348 27.68 2.09 -14.49
CA THR A 348 27.43 3.02 -15.61
C THR A 348 25.96 3.41 -15.73
N LYS A 349 25.03 2.66 -15.12
CA LYS A 349 23.58 2.81 -15.29
C LYS A 349 23.15 2.72 -16.76
N VAL A 350 23.77 1.78 -17.48
CA VAL A 350 23.49 1.52 -18.89
C VAL A 350 22.95 0.11 -19.03
N LEU A 351 21.79 0.01 -19.66
CA LEU A 351 21.20 -1.22 -20.18
C LEU A 351 21.62 -1.34 -21.65
N GLN A 352 22.40 -2.34 -22.00
CA GLN A 352 22.96 -2.51 -23.34
C GLN A 352 22.57 -3.85 -23.95
N ASN A 353 22.32 -3.84 -25.25
CA ASN A 353 22.27 -5.02 -26.08
C ASN A 353 23.59 -5.12 -26.87
N ALA A 354 24.47 -6.02 -26.45
CA ALA A 354 25.80 -6.14 -27.03
C ALA A 354 25.80 -6.65 -28.49
N GLU A 355 24.70 -7.23 -28.96
CA GLU A 355 24.59 -7.77 -30.32
C GLU A 355 23.98 -6.77 -31.32
N THR A 356 23.36 -5.70 -30.86
CA THR A 356 22.71 -4.69 -31.73
C THR A 356 23.24 -3.26 -31.55
N ASP A 357 24.27 -3.04 -30.72
CA ASP A 357 24.81 -1.71 -30.34
C ASP A 357 23.76 -0.73 -29.79
N ASN A 358 22.59 -1.25 -29.39
CA ASN A 358 21.52 -0.48 -28.78
C ASN A 358 21.73 -0.39 -27.27
N TRP A 359 21.47 0.78 -26.71
CA TRP A 359 21.61 1.01 -25.28
C TRP A 359 20.56 2.01 -24.77
N LEU A 360 20.29 1.95 -23.48
CA LEU A 360 19.41 2.84 -22.75
C LEU A 360 20.07 3.23 -21.42
N SER A 361 20.11 4.53 -21.12
CA SER A 361 20.61 5.02 -19.84
C SER A 361 19.50 5.02 -18.78
N VAL A 362 19.48 3.96 -17.96
CA VAL A 362 18.49 3.75 -16.91
C VAL A 362 19.14 3.23 -15.64
N ASP A 363 18.61 3.63 -14.50
CA ASP A 363 18.92 3.10 -13.18
C ASP A 363 17.85 2.07 -12.80
N LEU A 364 18.24 0.79 -12.70
CA LEU A 364 17.31 -0.27 -12.29
C LEU A 364 17.09 -0.22 -10.78
N ARG A 365 15.86 0.07 -10.37
CA ARG A 365 15.47 0.20 -8.96
C ARG A 365 14.13 -0.47 -8.70
N GLY A 366 14.09 -1.33 -7.68
CA GLY A 366 12.89 -2.11 -7.39
C GLY A 366 12.55 -3.03 -8.56
N ASN A 367 11.44 -2.74 -9.24
CA ASN A 367 10.99 -3.41 -10.45
C ASN A 367 10.84 -2.46 -11.64
N GLN A 368 11.43 -1.25 -11.57
CA GLN A 368 11.30 -0.22 -12.61
C GLN A 368 12.67 0.17 -13.19
N MET A 369 12.63 0.70 -14.41
CA MET A 369 13.79 1.31 -15.07
C MET A 369 13.67 2.84 -14.99
N VAL A 370 14.33 3.45 -14.01
CA VAL A 370 14.26 4.90 -13.76
C VAL A 370 15.22 5.63 -14.71
N SER A 371 14.79 6.72 -15.33
CA SER A 371 15.64 7.53 -16.19
C SER A 371 16.81 8.12 -15.41
N VAL A 372 18.02 8.07 -15.96
CA VAL A 372 19.17 8.74 -15.34
C VAL A 372 19.08 10.26 -15.44
N SER A 373 18.27 10.77 -16.39
CA SER A 373 18.11 12.20 -16.63
C SER A 373 17.09 12.84 -15.69
N SER A 374 16.14 12.06 -15.18
CA SER A 374 15.09 12.51 -14.28
C SER A 374 14.63 11.35 -13.40
N ALA A 375 14.76 11.52 -12.08
CA ALA A 375 14.27 10.54 -11.11
C ALA A 375 12.73 10.41 -11.12
N SER A 376 12.02 11.34 -11.76
CA SER A 376 10.56 11.32 -11.89
C SER A 376 10.06 10.47 -13.05
N LEU A 377 10.96 10.12 -13.99
CA LEU A 377 10.60 9.42 -15.22
C LEU A 377 11.08 7.98 -15.20
N CYS A 378 10.20 7.08 -15.63
CA CYS A 378 10.46 5.66 -15.78
C CYS A 378 10.21 5.24 -17.22
N THR A 379 10.90 4.19 -17.65
CA THR A 379 10.55 3.51 -18.91
C THR A 379 9.21 2.81 -18.73
N GLY A 380 8.28 3.03 -19.64
CA GLY A 380 6.98 2.39 -19.65
C GLY A 380 6.46 2.16 -21.06
N PHE A 381 5.38 1.40 -21.16
CA PHE A 381 4.61 1.22 -22.38
C PHE A 381 3.23 1.87 -22.25
N ILE A 382 2.60 2.16 -23.39
CA ILE A 382 1.24 2.69 -23.43
C ILE A 382 0.27 1.53 -23.66
N ALA A 383 -0.81 1.48 -22.87
CA ALA A 383 -1.86 0.48 -23.02
C ALA A 383 -2.59 0.61 -24.37
N PRO A 384 -3.04 -0.50 -24.98
CA PRO A 384 -2.80 -1.88 -24.58
C PRO A 384 -1.39 -2.36 -24.95
N LEU A 385 -0.77 -3.19 -24.10
CA LEU A 385 0.56 -3.73 -24.38
C LEU A 385 0.50 -4.78 -25.50
N THR A 386 1.05 -4.44 -26.66
CA THR A 386 1.10 -5.29 -27.85
C THR A 386 2.52 -5.32 -28.45
N ALA A 387 2.83 -6.42 -29.13
CA ALA A 387 4.11 -6.55 -29.82
C ALA A 387 4.29 -5.45 -30.88
N GLY A 388 5.46 -4.82 -30.90
CA GLY A 388 5.80 -3.68 -31.75
C GLY A 388 5.54 -2.32 -31.12
N ASN A 389 4.88 -2.24 -29.95
CA ASN A 389 4.78 -0.97 -29.23
C ASN A 389 6.15 -0.49 -28.79
N GLN A 390 6.42 0.80 -29.00
CA GLN A 390 7.61 1.45 -28.51
C GLN A 390 7.46 1.82 -27.04
N TYR A 391 8.57 1.83 -26.33
CA TYR A 391 8.59 2.42 -24.99
C TYR A 391 8.45 3.94 -25.04
N ARG A 392 8.10 4.51 -23.88
CA ARG A 392 8.09 5.94 -23.61
C ARG A 392 8.66 6.18 -22.22
N GLU A 393 9.15 7.40 -21.98
CA GLU A 393 9.37 7.87 -20.63
C GLU A 393 8.05 8.40 -20.08
N THR A 394 7.59 7.84 -18.97
CA THR A 394 6.35 8.19 -18.27
C THR A 394 6.68 8.52 -16.81
N ILE A 395 5.75 9.15 -16.10
CA ILE A 395 5.91 9.35 -14.66
C ILE A 395 5.98 7.99 -13.98
N CYS A 396 6.97 7.79 -13.11
CA CYS A 396 7.16 6.54 -12.37
C CYS A 396 5.94 6.21 -11.51
N ASP A 397 5.29 5.09 -11.83
CA ASP A 397 4.14 4.56 -11.11
C ASP A 397 4.37 3.08 -10.74
N PRO A 398 4.57 2.74 -9.46
CA PRO A 398 4.95 1.40 -9.03
C PRO A 398 3.83 0.36 -9.22
N GLU A 399 2.59 0.80 -9.43
CA GLU A 399 1.44 -0.07 -9.69
C GLU A 399 1.07 -0.20 -11.17
N ASP A 400 1.76 0.54 -12.05
CA ASP A 400 1.57 0.42 -13.49
C ASP A 400 2.35 -0.79 -14.01
N ASP A 401 1.64 -1.88 -14.32
CA ASP A 401 2.22 -3.11 -14.86
C ASP A 401 3.04 -2.87 -16.14
N LEU A 402 2.76 -1.79 -16.88
CA LEU A 402 3.50 -1.40 -18.08
C LEU A 402 4.86 -0.77 -17.79
N GLN A 403 5.17 -0.50 -16.52
CA GLN A 403 6.45 0.02 -16.02
C GLN A 403 7.22 -1.02 -15.19
N VAL A 404 6.70 -2.24 -15.08
CA VAL A 404 7.31 -3.33 -14.31
C VAL A 404 8.19 -4.17 -15.22
N PHE A 405 9.41 -4.44 -14.77
CA PHE A 405 10.41 -5.23 -15.50
C PHE A 405 11.07 -6.27 -14.62
N SER A 406 11.48 -7.38 -15.22
CA SER A 406 12.27 -8.41 -14.55
C SER A 406 13.24 -9.06 -15.51
N PHE A 407 14.43 -9.42 -15.00
CA PHE A 407 15.34 -10.30 -15.74
C PHE A 407 14.94 -11.74 -15.51
N GLY A 408 14.81 -12.52 -16.58
CA GLY A 408 14.80 -13.98 -16.51
C GLY A 408 16.11 -14.57 -17.02
N GLY A 409 16.48 -15.71 -16.44
CA GLY A 409 17.70 -16.43 -16.78
C GLY A 409 17.68 -16.97 -18.23
N PRO A 410 18.84 -17.42 -18.74
CA PRO A 410 18.86 -18.14 -20.00
C PRO A 410 18.02 -19.41 -19.82
N ILE A 411 17.07 -19.66 -20.72
CA ILE A 411 16.53 -21.00 -20.89
C ILE A 411 17.72 -21.82 -21.40
N VAL A 412 18.34 -22.58 -20.49
CA VAL A 412 19.46 -23.47 -20.78
C VAL A 412 19.01 -24.54 -21.77
#